data_AF-A0A2U1VQI6-F1
#
_entry.id   AF-A0A2U1VQI6-F1
#
_cell.length_a   1.000
_cell.length_b   1.000
_cell.length_c   1.000
_cell.angle_alpha   90.00
_cell.angle_beta   90.00
_cell.angle_gamma   90.00
#
_symmetry.space_group_name_H-M   'P 1'
#
loop_
_entity.id
_entity.type
_entity.pdbx_description
1 polymer ?
#
loop_
_entity_poly.entity_id
_entity_poly.type
_entity_poly.pdbx_seq_one_letter_code
_entity_poly.pdbx_strand_id
1 'polypeptide(L)' 'MLRFLRTLFTLAGKEWLSLWRDGFMLGFVVYSFTLAIYSHATGVSHDLRNASIAIVDEDHSTLSERLAGAFRAPEFRPP' A
#
# COMPACT_ATOMS: atom_id res chain seq x y z
N MET A 1 9.86 40.06 8.19
CA MET A 1 10.25 38.86 7.41
C MET A 1 11.56 38.22 7.89
N LEU A 2 12.71 38.90 7.81
CA LEU A 2 14.03 38.34 8.17
C LEU A 2 14.14 37.81 9.62
N ARG A 3 13.52 38.51 10.59
CA ARG A 3 13.50 38.06 11.99
C ARG A 3 12.73 36.73 12.17
N PHE A 4 11.62 36.58 11.45
CA PHE A 4 10.80 35.37 11.50
C PHE A 4 11.56 34.17 10.92
N LEU A 5 12.20 34.32 9.75
CA LEU A 5 13.04 33.27 9.17
C LEU A 5 14.16 32.87 10.12
N ARG A 6 14.86 33.84 10.74
CA ARG A 6 15.95 33.54 11.68
C ARG A 6 15.46 32.74 12.90
N THR A 7 14.32 33.11 13.48
CA THR A 7 13.72 32.37 14.60
C THR A 7 13.32 30.97 14.17
N LEU A 8 12.71 30.82 12.99
CA LEU A 8 12.30 29.53 12.44
C LEU A 8 13.51 28.60 12.26
N PHE A 9 14.58 29.05 11.61
CA PHE A 9 15.79 28.23 11.40
C PHE A 9 16.48 27.87 12.72
N THR A 10 16.51 28.80 13.68
CA THR A 10 17.10 28.54 15.00
C THR A 10 16.30 27.50 15.77
N LEU A 11 14.97 27.54 15.67
CA LEU A 11 14.09 26.57 16.30
C LEU A 11 14.14 25.21 15.60
N ALA A 12 14.03 25.18 14.27
CA ALA A 12 14.12 23.96 13.48
C ALA A 12 15.44 23.22 13.73
N GLY A 13 16.57 23.94 13.83
CA GLY A 13 17.86 23.33 14.17
C GLY A 13 17.88 22.70 15.57
N LYS A 14 17.24 23.33 16.56
CA LYS A 14 17.13 22.77 17.92
C LYS A 14 16.27 21.51 17.95
N GLU A 15 15.13 21.54 17.27
CA GLU A 15 14.23 20.39 17.21
C GLU A 15 14.85 19.22 16.47
N TRP A 16 15.59 19.48 15.37
CA TRP A 16 16.32 18.44 14.67
C TRP A 16 17.38 17.78 15.57
N LEU A 17 18.16 18.59 16.29
CA LEU A 17 19.17 18.07 17.21
C LEU A 17 18.55 17.32 18.40
N SER A 18 17.39 17.78 18.88
CA SER A 18 16.60 17.11 19.91
C SER A 18 16.15 15.73 19.43
N LEU A 19 15.58 15.66 18.22
CA LEU A 19 15.17 14.42 17.58
C LEU A 19 16.35 13.45 17.45
N TRP A 20 17.52 13.94 17.02
CA TRP A 20 18.73 13.11 16.89
C TRP A 20 19.22 12.49 18.21
N ARG A 21 18.90 13.11 19.34
CA ARG A 21 19.30 12.62 20.68
C ARG A 21 18.26 11.69 21.29
N ASP A 22 17.02 11.73 20.82
CA ASP A 22 15.97 10.82 21.23
C ASP A 22 15.95 9.58 20.31
N GLY A 23 16.65 8.53 20.73
CA GLY A 23 16.76 7.29 19.97
C GLY A 23 15.43 6.57 19.76
N PHE A 24 14.46 6.70 20.68
CA PHE A 24 13.14 6.10 20.51
C PHE A 24 12.36 6.82 19.41
N MET A 25 12.31 8.16 19.45
CA MET A 25 11.66 8.95 18.41
C MET A 25 12.28 8.72 17.03
N LEU A 26 13.62 8.67 16.93
CA LEU A 26 14.29 8.32 15.67
C LEU A 26 13.89 6.93 15.18
N GLY A 27 13.92 5.93 16.06
CA GLY A 27 13.51 4.57 15.72
C GLY A 27 12.06 4.52 15.24
N PHE A 28 11.16 5.25 15.91
CA PHE A 28 9.77 5.37 15.52
C PHE A 28 9.62 6.02 14.14
N VAL A 29 10.33 7.11 13.84
CA VAL A 29 10.34 7.76 12.52
C VAL A 29 10.77 6.77 11.44
N VAL A 30 11.90 6.06 11.64
CA VAL A 30 12.38 5.05 10.67
C VAL A 30 11.35 3.94 10.47
N TYR A 31 10.75 3.44 11.56
CA TYR A 31 9.69 2.44 11.49
C TYR A 31 8.48 2.94 10.70
N SER A 32 7.93 4.11 11.06
CA SER A 32 6.73 4.68 10.46
C SER A 32 6.90 4.99 8.98
N PHE A 33 8.08 5.47 8.57
CA PHE A 33 8.35 5.85 7.18
C PHE A 33 8.99 4.74 6.34
N THR A 34 9.32 3.58 6.93
CA THR A 34 9.90 2.45 6.19
C THR A 34 9.07 1.19 6.39
N LEU A 35 9.12 0.61 7.60
CA LEU A 35 8.51 -0.69 7.92
C LEU A 35 6.98 -0.64 7.80
N ALA A 36 6.34 0.40 8.32
CA ALA A 36 4.89 0.54 8.25
C ALA A 36 4.41 0.75 6.81
N ILE A 37 5.09 1.60 6.04
CA ILE A 37 4.76 1.80 4.62
C ILE A 37 4.95 0.49 3.84
N TYR A 38 6.07 -0.20 4.07
CA TYR A 38 6.34 -1.47 3.42
C TYR A 38 5.28 -2.52 3.77
N SER A 39 4.90 -2.65 5.05
CA SER A 39 3.89 -3.62 5.47
C SER A 39 2.52 -3.29 4.91
N HIS A 40 2.15 -2.01 4.80
CA HIS A 40 0.89 -1.62 4.17
C HIS A 40 0.90 -1.84 2.65
N ALA A 41 2.03 -1.57 1.98
CA ALA A 41 2.17 -1.78 0.54
C ALA A 41 2.19 -3.27 0.15
N THR A 42 2.72 -4.14 1.02
CA THR A 42 2.83 -5.59 0.75
C THR A 42 1.74 -6.42 1.42
N GLY A 43 1.09 -5.91 2.47
CA GLY A 43 0.28 -6.70 3.39
C GLY A 43 -1.06 -7.18 2.84
N VAL A 44 -1.68 -6.45 1.92
CA VAL A 44 -2.90 -6.89 1.23
C VAL A 44 -2.96 -6.19 -0.12
N SER A 45 -2.60 -6.88 -1.20
CA SER A 45 -3.00 -6.43 -2.53
C SER A 45 -4.53 -6.54 -2.58
N HIS A 46 -5.24 -5.42 -2.70
CA HIS A 46 -6.69 -5.42 -2.94
C HIS A 46 -7.05 -5.96 -4.34
N ASP A 47 -6.06 -6.16 -5.20
CA ASP A 47 -6.23 -6.78 -6.50
C ASP A 47 -6.48 -8.29 -6.34
N LEU A 48 -7.62 -8.74 -6.86
CA LEU A 48 -7.93 -10.16 -7.00
C LEU A 48 -6.88 -10.78 -7.93
N ARG A 49 -6.03 -11.67 -7.40
CA ARG A 49 -5.01 -12.39 -8.18
C ARG A 49 -5.14 -13.88 -7.93
N ASN A 50 -5.10 -14.67 -8.99
CA ASN A 50 -5.16 -16.13 -8.91
C ASN A 50 -6.38 -16.68 -8.14
N ALA A 51 -7.54 -16.03 -8.26
CA ALA A 51 -8.78 -16.55 -7.69
C ALA A 51 -9.13 -17.89 -8.34
N SER A 52 -9.45 -18.88 -7.49
CA SER A 52 -9.99 -20.16 -7.95
C SER A 52 -11.45 -19.96 -8.30
N ILE A 53 -11.83 -20.31 -9.53
CA ILE A 53 -13.21 -20.25 -10.01
C ILE A 53 -13.60 -21.63 -10.55
N ALA A 54 -14.86 -22.00 -10.37
CA ALA A 54 -15.47 -23.15 -11.02
C ALA A 54 -16.77 -22.67 -11.67
N ILE A 55 -17.03 -23.10 -12.90
CA ILE A 55 -18.20 -22.68 -13.68
C ILE A 55 -19.11 -23.91 -13.84
N VAL A 56 -20.36 -23.78 -13.43
CA VAL A 56 -21.41 -24.81 -13.65
C VAL A 56 -22.42 -24.19 -14.61
N ASP A 57 -22.53 -24.79 -15.79
CA ASP A 57 -23.40 -24.34 -16.87
C ASP A 57 -24.45 -25.43 -17.15
N GLU A 58 -25.70 -25.14 -16.83
CA GLU A 58 -26.84 -26.07 -16.94
C GLU A 58 -27.68 -25.81 -18.20
N ASP A 59 -27.58 -24.61 -18.79
CA ASP A 59 -28.40 -24.18 -19.93
C ASP A 59 -27.62 -24.04 -21.25
N HIS A 60 -26.28 -24.13 -21.21
CA HIS A 60 -25.39 -24.04 -22.37
C HIS A 60 -25.72 -22.86 -23.29
N SER A 61 -26.09 -21.73 -22.69
CA SER A 61 -26.50 -20.56 -23.46
C SER A 61 -25.28 -19.81 -24.05
N THR A 62 -25.50 -19.13 -25.17
CA THR A 62 -24.48 -18.24 -25.77
C THR A 62 -24.07 -17.08 -24.87
N LEU A 63 -24.88 -16.74 -23.86
CA LEU A 63 -24.55 -15.74 -22.84
C LEU A 63 -23.63 -16.33 -21.77
N SER A 64 -23.87 -17.57 -21.35
CA SER A 64 -23.04 -18.32 -20.40
C SER A 64 -21.60 -18.47 -20.92
N GLU A 65 -21.44 -18.82 -22.20
CA GLU A 65 -20.12 -18.91 -22.87
C GLU A 65 -19.35 -17.58 -22.86
N ARG A 66 -20.04 -16.46 -23.11
CA ARG A 66 -19.43 -15.12 -23.12
C ARG A 66 -18.99 -14.69 -21.72
N LEU A 67 -19.76 -15.03 -20.69
CA LEU A 67 -19.40 -14.80 -19.29
C LEU A 67 -18.22 -15.66 -18.86
N ALA A 68 -18.20 -16.94 -19.25
CA ALA A 68 -17.06 -17.82 -18.97
C ALA A 68 -15.76 -17.31 -19.60
N GLY A 69 -15.82 -16.79 -20.83
CA GLY A 69 -14.67 -16.17 -21.51
C GLY A 69 -14.26 -14.79 -20.97
N ALA A 70 -15.05 -14.19 -20.08
CA ALA A 70 -14.71 -12.91 -19.43
C ALA A 70 -13.70 -13.10 -18.28
N PHE A 71 -13.64 -14.29 -17.68
CA PHE A 71 -12.64 -14.61 -16.66
C PHE A 71 -11.27 -14.86 -17.31
N ARG A 72 -10.30 -14.00 -17.01
CA ARG A 72 -8.95 -14.07 -17.61
C ARG A 72 -7.87 -14.00 -16.54
N ALA A 73 -6.70 -14.55 -16.88
CA ALA A 73 -5.48 -14.31 -16.12
C ALA A 73 -5.09 -12.82 -16.18
N PRO A 74 -4.46 -12.25 -15.13
CA PRO A 74 -3.95 -12.91 -13.91
C PRO A 74 -4.94 -12.97 -12.72
N GLU A 75 -6.16 -12.49 -12.91
CA GLU A 75 -7.16 -12.37 -11.83
C GLU A 75 -7.77 -13.72 -11.46
N PHE A 76 -8.09 -14.53 -12.47
CA PHE A 76 -8.69 -15.86 -12.31
C PHE A 76 -7.80 -16.94 -12.89
N ARG A 77 -7.76 -18.10 -12.22
CA ARG A 77 -7.19 -19.33 -12.78
C ARG A 77 -8.18 -19.97 -13.75
N PRO A 78 -7.70 -20.71 -14.77
CA PRO A 78 -8.60 -21.52 -15.59
C PRO A 78 -9.40 -22.47 -14.66
N PRO A 79 -10.73 -22.54 -14.84
CA PRO A 79 -11.61 -23.40 -14.04
C PRO A 79 -11.36 -24.89 -14.26
#